data_AF-A0A537VQK5-F1
#
_entry.id   AF-A0A537VQK5-F1
#
_cell.length_a   1.000
_cell.length_b   1.000
_cell.length_c   1.000
_cell.angle_alpha   90.00
_cell.angle_beta   90.00
_cell.angle_gamma   90.00
#
_symmetry.space_group_name_H-M   'P 1'
#
loop_
_entity.id
_entity.type
_entity.pdbx_description
1 polymer ?
#
loop_
_entity_poly.entity_id
_entity_poly.type
_entity_poly.pdbx_seq_one_letter_code
_entity_poly.pdbx_strand_id
1 'polypeptide(L)'
;VQSLAPTIPASFLTFGHVPLYPVYGTFPRIWGISVMTDQMIAGLTMKIVGGAILWTVITVVFFRWARRDQTEGWDALQWRDVDAEIRAEMGR
;
A
#
# COMPACT_ATOMS: atom_id res chain seq x y z
N VAL A 1 7.94 -12.35 -3.81
CA VAL A 1 8.15 -11.91 -5.21
C VAL A 1 7.12 -10.91 -5.70
N GLN A 2 5.84 -11.04 -5.32
CA GLN A 2 4.75 -10.14 -5.72
C GLN A 2 4.90 -8.67 -5.26
N SER A 3 5.65 -8.42 -4.19
CA SER A 3 5.89 -7.07 -3.61
C SER A 3 7.20 -6.41 -4.03
N LEU A 4 8.05 -7.08 -4.82
CA LEU A 4 9.32 -6.52 -5.33
C LEU A 4 9.17 -5.85 -6.71
N ALA A 5 8.19 -6.29 -7.50
CA ALA A 5 7.97 -5.82 -8.86
C ALA A 5 7.72 -4.30 -8.98
N PRO A 6 6.92 -3.64 -8.12
CA PRO A 6 6.70 -2.20 -8.26
C PRO A 6 7.82 -1.32 -7.68
N THR A 7 8.61 -1.84 -6.74
CA THR A 7 9.60 -1.06 -5.97
C THR A 7 10.89 -0.80 -6.75
N ILE A 8 11.25 -1.72 -7.65
CA ILE A 8 12.47 -1.63 -8.46
C ILE A 8 12.37 -0.50 -9.50
N PRO A 9 11.33 -0.41 -10.37
CA PRO A 9 11.20 0.69 -11.32
C PRO A 9 11.05 2.06 -10.65
N ALA A 10 10.33 2.13 -9.52
CA ALA A 10 10.17 3.36 -8.75
C ALA A 10 11.50 3.92 -8.22
N SER A 11 12.46 3.04 -7.89
CA SER A 11 13.79 3.44 -7.42
C SER A 11 14.61 4.08 -8.54
N PHE A 12 14.56 3.55 -9.76
CA PHE A 12 15.22 4.16 -10.93
C PHE A 12 14.61 5.51 -11.33
N LEU A 13 13.29 5.66 -11.21
CA LEU A 13 12.60 6.93 -11.44
C LEU A 13 12.99 8.00 -10.42
N THR A 14 13.20 7.61 -9.15
CA THR A 14 13.44 8.56 -8.05
C THR A 14 14.91 8.91 -7.87
N PHE A 15 15.82 7.96 -8.10
CA PHE A 15 17.25 8.11 -7.79
C PHE A 15 18.19 7.91 -9.00
N GLY A 16 17.64 7.73 -10.20
CA GLY A 16 18.45 7.60 -11.41
C GLY A 16 19.28 8.87 -11.66
N HIS A 17 20.51 8.70 -12.15
CA HIS A 17 21.43 9.79 -12.52
C HIS A 17 21.41 10.16 -14.01
N VAL A 18 20.56 9.49 -14.81
CA VAL A 18 20.37 9.72 -16.25
C VAL A 18 18.89 9.93 -16.54
N PRO A 19 18.50 10.91 -17.37
CA PRO A 19 17.10 11.12 -17.73
C PRO A 19 16.54 9.90 -18.48
N LEU A 20 15.39 9.40 -18.03
CA LEU A 20 14.76 8.19 -18.59
C LEU A 20 14.04 8.47 -19.91
N TYR A 21 13.71 9.73 -20.18
CA TYR A 21 13.11 10.19 -21.44
C TYR A 21 14.02 11.24 -22.10
N PRO A 22 15.01 10.82 -22.90
CA PRO A 22 16.01 11.73 -23.50
C PRO A 22 15.39 12.78 -24.42
N VAL A 23 14.30 12.41 -25.10
CA VAL A 23 13.51 13.31 -25.96
C VAL A 23 12.98 14.50 -25.17
N TYR A 24 12.72 14.35 -23.88
CA TYR A 24 12.24 15.45 -23.05
C TYR A 24 13.29 16.57 -22.90
N GLY A 25 14.57 16.24 -23.06
CA GLY A 25 15.66 17.21 -23.01
C GLY A 25 15.78 18.12 -24.22
N THR A 26 15.07 17.85 -25.33
CA THR A 26 15.09 18.69 -26.53
C THR A 26 14.03 19.79 -26.52
N PHE A 27 13.10 19.78 -25.56
CA PHE A 27 12.04 20.79 -25.46
C PHE A 27 12.51 22.08 -24.80
N PRO A 28 11.92 23.24 -25.19
CA PRO A 28 12.17 24.51 -24.52
C PRO A 28 11.80 24.45 -23.04
N ARG A 29 12.70 24.90 -22.16
CA ARG A 29 12.49 24.91 -20.70
C ARG A 29 11.56 26.06 -20.30
N ILE A 30 10.31 25.75 -20.01
CA ILE A 30 9.26 26.72 -19.65
C ILE A 30 9.51 27.37 -18.28
N TRP A 31 10.08 26.61 -17.34
CA TRP A 31 10.29 27.02 -15.94
C TRP A 31 11.75 27.24 -15.56
N GLY A 32 12.69 27.20 -16.52
CA GLY A 32 14.13 27.38 -16.26
C GLY A 32 14.81 26.27 -15.44
N ILE A 33 14.08 25.24 -15.01
CA ILE A 33 14.60 24.10 -14.25
C ILE A 33 15.29 23.08 -15.17
N SER A 34 16.27 22.34 -14.62
CA SER A 34 16.94 21.26 -15.35
C SER A 34 15.99 20.07 -15.55
N VAL A 35 16.18 19.31 -16.65
CA VAL A 35 15.39 18.09 -16.96
C VAL A 35 15.44 17.09 -15.81
N MET A 36 16.60 16.99 -15.17
CA MET A 36 16.82 16.09 -14.05
C MET A 36 16.03 16.50 -12.82
N THR A 37 16.01 17.80 -12.53
CA THR A 37 15.24 18.36 -11.41
C THR A 37 13.74 18.15 -11.61
N ASP A 38 13.25 18.37 -12.84
CA ASP A 38 11.84 18.14 -13.18
C ASP A 38 11.43 16.66 -13.02
N GLN A 39 12.26 15.74 -13.52
CA GLN A 39 12.02 14.30 -13.38
C GLN A 39 12.02 13.84 -11.91
N MET A 40 12.94 14.37 -11.10
CA MET A 40 12.99 14.06 -9.67
C MET A 40 11.74 14.55 -8.94
N ILE A 41 11.28 15.77 -9.22
CA ILE A 41 10.05 16.33 -8.64
C ILE A 41 8.85 15.47 -9.06
N ALA A 42 8.73 15.15 -10.35
CA ALA A 42 7.64 14.31 -10.85
C ALA A 42 7.62 12.92 -10.19
N GLY A 43 8.78 12.26 -10.08
CA GLY A 43 8.92 10.96 -9.42
C GLY A 43 8.57 11.02 -7.93
N LEU A 44 9.04 12.05 -7.23
CA LEU A 44 8.75 12.25 -5.81
C LEU A 44 7.26 12.50 -5.58
N THR A 45 6.64 13.38 -6.37
CA THR A 45 5.21 13.66 -6.30
C THR A 45 4.39 12.40 -6.56
N MET A 46 4.71 11.64 -7.62
CA MET A 46 4.03 10.39 -7.93
C MET A 46 4.09 9.40 -6.77
N LYS A 47 5.25 9.30 -6.11
CA LYS A 47 5.46 8.39 -4.99
C LYS A 47 4.66 8.80 -3.76
N ILE A 48 4.62 10.10 -3.45
CA ILE A 48 3.84 10.63 -2.33
C ILE A 48 2.35 10.42 -2.56
N VAL A 49 1.84 10.77 -3.76
CA VAL A 49 0.42 10.60 -4.09
C VAL A 49 0.00 9.12 -4.07
N GLY A 50 0.78 8.25 -4.73
CA GLY A 50 0.51 6.81 -4.72
C GLY A 50 0.56 6.21 -3.32
N GLY A 51 1.55 6.62 -2.51
CA GLY A 51 1.67 6.21 -1.12
C GLY A 51 0.49 6.67 -0.27
N ALA A 52 0.04 7.92 -0.41
CA ALA A 52 -1.08 8.47 0.33
C ALA A 52 -2.39 7.71 0.03
N ILE A 53 -2.66 7.37 -1.23
CA ILE A 53 -3.84 6.59 -1.63
C ILE A 53 -3.79 5.20 -0.99
N LEU A 54 -2.66 4.50 -1.09
CA LEU A 54 -2.51 3.16 -0.52
C LEU A 54 -2.71 3.16 1.00
N TRP A 55 -2.03 4.08 1.71
CA TRP A 55 -2.17 4.20 3.16
C TRP A 55 -3.60 4.55 3.57
N THR A 56 -4.29 5.42 2.83
CA THR A 56 -5.72 5.73 3.08
C THR A 56 -6.59 4.49 2.99
N VAL A 57 -6.41 3.66 1.96
CA VAL A 57 -7.17 2.41 1.80
C VAL A 57 -6.88 1.44 2.95
N ILE A 58 -5.61 1.25 3.30
CA ILE A 58 -5.19 0.38 4.42
C ILE A 58 -5.85 0.86 5.71
N THR A 59 -5.78 2.16 6.01
CA THR A 59 -6.37 2.76 7.21
C THR A 59 -7.87 2.54 7.27
N VAL A 60 -8.60 2.76 6.17
CA VAL A 60 -10.06 2.55 6.11
C VAL A 60 -10.42 1.07 6.32
N VAL A 61 -9.71 0.15 5.65
CA VAL A 61 -9.95 -1.29 5.80
C VAL A 61 -9.67 -1.75 7.22
N PHE A 62 -8.54 -1.31 7.81
CA PHE A 62 -8.16 -1.62 9.18
C PHE A 62 -9.22 -1.18 10.18
N PHE A 63 -9.65 0.09 10.14
CA PHE A 63 -10.69 0.56 11.05
C PHE A 63 -12.07 -0.07 10.79
N ARG A 64 -12.37 -0.46 9.55
CA ARG A 64 -13.60 -1.20 9.25
C ARG A 64 -13.57 -2.62 9.81
N TRP A 65 -12.44 -3.30 9.72
CA TRP A 65 -12.23 -4.60 10.34
C TRP A 65 -12.25 -4.50 11.88
N ALA A 66 -11.50 -3.58 12.47
CA ALA A 66 -11.43 -3.40 13.92
C ALA A 66 -12.81 -3.11 14.56
N ARG A 67 -13.68 -2.36 13.87
CA ARG A 67 -15.07 -2.14 14.32
C ARG A 67 -15.95 -3.39 14.25
N ARG A 68 -15.72 -4.26 13.25
CA ARG A 68 -16.44 -5.54 13.15
C ARG A 68 -15.98 -6.53 14.21
N ASP A 69 -14.68 -6.58 14.45
CA ASP A 69 -14.07 -7.44 15.47
C ASP A 69 -14.56 -7.08 16.89
N GLN A 70 -14.81 -5.79 17.17
CA GLN A 70 -15.42 -5.37 18.44
C GLN A 70 -16.91 -5.75 18.59
N THR A 71 -17.60 -6.09 17.49
CA THR A 71 -19.03 -6.45 17.52
C THR A 71 -19.27 -7.96 17.41
N GLU A 72 -18.40 -8.67 16.70
CA GLU A 72 -18.36 -10.13 16.63
C GLU A 72 -17.23 -10.61 17.53
N GLY A 73 -17.55 -10.87 18.80
CA GLY A 73 -16.64 -11.57 19.72
C GLY A 73 -16.39 -13.00 19.21
N TRP A 74 -15.46 -13.14 18.27
CA TRP A 74 -15.12 -14.38 17.57
C TRP A 74 -14.77 -15.50 18.56
N ASP A 75 -14.17 -15.15 19.69
CA ASP A 75 -13.88 -16.08 20.78
C ASP A 75 -15.14 -16.52 21.54
N ALA A 76 -15.99 -15.60 22.01
CA ALA A 76 -16.98 -15.93 23.05
C ALA A 76 -18.12 -16.85 22.58
N LEU A 77 -18.50 -16.81 21.29
CA LEU A 77 -19.55 -17.68 20.74
C LEU A 77 -18.98 -19.03 20.27
N GLN A 78 -17.82 -19.03 19.61
CA GLN A 78 -17.19 -20.27 19.14
C GLN A 78 -16.72 -21.16 20.30
N TRP A 79 -16.18 -20.59 21.39
CA TRP A 79 -15.80 -21.36 22.57
C TRP A 79 -17.00 -22.04 23.24
N ARG A 80 -18.18 -21.41 23.22
CA ARG A 80 -19.41 -21.98 23.80
C ARG A 80 -19.94 -23.15 22.98
N ASP A 81 -19.85 -23.07 21.65
CA ASP A 81 -20.28 -24.13 20.75
C ASP A 81 -19.34 -25.34 20.84
N VAL A 82 -18.02 -25.11 20.93
CA VAL A 82 -17.00 -26.16 21.12
C VAL A 82 -17.18 -26.88 22.47
N ASP A 83 -17.40 -26.14 23.56
CA ASP A 83 -17.64 -26.74 24.88
C ASP A 83 -18.92 -27.59 24.92
N ALA A 84 -19.96 -27.18 24.18
CA ALA A 84 -21.20 -27.92 24.06
C ALA A 84 -21.03 -29.24 23.27
N GLU A 85 -20.23 -29.21 22.20
CA GLU A 85 -19.91 -30.38 21.39
C GLU A 85 -19.06 -31.40 22.16
N ILE A 86 -17.99 -30.95 22.83
CA ILE A 86 -17.12 -31.83 23.65
C ILE A 86 -17.93 -32.51 24.77
N ARG A 87 -18.86 -31.79 25.42
CA ARG A 87 -19.76 -32.39 26.42
C ARG A 87 -20.70 -33.43 25.82
N ALA A 88 -21.19 -33.20 24.60
CA ALA A 88 -22.08 -34.12 23.91
C ALA A 88 -21.35 -35.41 23.48
N GLU A 89 -20.07 -35.31 23.12
CA GLU A 89 -19.23 -36.47 22.79
C GLU A 89 -18.82 -37.28 24.03
N MET A 90 -18.39 -36.62 25.12
CA MET A 90 -17.99 -37.31 26.36
C MET A 90 -19.16 -37.92 27.15
N GLY A 91 -20.40 -37.54 26.82
CA GLY A 91 -21.61 -38.07 27.44
C GLY A 91 -22.20 -39.31 26.76
N ARG A 92 -21.56 -39.83 25.69
CA ARG A 92 -21.95 -41.05 24.96
C ARG A 92 -20.99 -42.19 25.26
#